data_AF-A0A3G9IUE5-F1
#
_entry.id   AF-A0A3G9IUE5-F1
#
_cell.length_a   1.000
_cell.length_b   1.000
_cell.length_c   1.000
_cell.angle_alpha   90.00
_cell.angle_beta   90.00
_cell.angle_gamma   90.00
#
_symmetry.space_group_name_H-M   'P 1'
#
loop_
_entity.id
_entity.type
_entity.pdbx_description
1 polymer ?
#
loop_
_entity_poly.entity_id
_entity_poly.type
_entity_poly.pdbx_seq_one_letter_code
_entity_poly.pdbx_strand_id
1 'polypeptide(L)'
;MPDVVEELKKMSQKKGFENKNDFQQLLEKCKTIALSSADVEFLTELYSLAKKLYIRNTIMMSLVFCEDIDLKDFFFKAFKKERYLDMRLTAIRGYANYATEKEVEKLMSKFIEILMKRPENTPYNYQEYELIRSAFGLPYLVNRFGYACFIQAYAQEEKQYNAMPDAFKGHFTINEKGNYVQLRSPEETTKMLDEF
;
A
#
# COMPACT_ATOMS: atom_id res chain seq x y z
N MET A 1 -22.75 14.65 -10.23
CA MET A 1 -21.33 14.39 -10.50
C MET A 1 -21.29 13.09 -11.30
N PRO A 2 -20.52 12.97 -12.40
CA PRO A 2 -20.38 11.68 -13.09
C PRO A 2 -19.95 10.60 -12.09
N ASP A 3 -20.49 9.40 -12.22
CA ASP A 3 -20.03 8.24 -11.47
C ASP A 3 -18.54 8.02 -11.80
N VAL A 4 -17.69 8.12 -10.77
CA VAL A 4 -16.23 8.05 -10.88
C VAL A 4 -15.81 6.74 -11.53
N VAL A 5 -16.44 5.62 -11.15
CA VAL A 5 -16.05 4.29 -11.62
C VAL A 5 -16.55 4.05 -13.03
N GLU A 6 -17.73 4.56 -13.37
CA GLU A 6 -18.24 4.51 -14.74
C GLU A 6 -17.34 5.26 -15.73
N GLU A 7 -16.79 6.41 -15.34
CA GLU A 7 -15.84 7.13 -16.17
C GLU A 7 -14.50 6.37 -16.28
N LEU A 8 -14.01 5.77 -15.19
CA LEU A 8 -12.84 4.88 -15.24
C LEU A 8 -13.04 3.70 -16.21
N LYS A 9 -14.22 3.07 -16.19
CA LYS A 9 -14.61 1.99 -17.12
C LYS A 9 -14.52 2.44 -18.58
N LYS A 10 -15.03 3.62 -18.91
CA LYS A 10 -14.94 4.18 -20.27
C LYS A 10 -13.50 4.50 -20.67
N MET A 11 -12.70 5.03 -19.74
CA MET A 11 -11.32 5.38 -20.01
C MET A 11 -10.42 4.16 -20.20
N SER A 12 -10.65 3.08 -19.44
CA SER A 12 -9.83 1.85 -19.47
C SER A 12 -9.94 1.09 -20.81
N GLN A 13 -11.01 1.32 -21.58
CA GLN A 13 -11.16 0.78 -22.94
C GLN A 13 -10.20 1.42 -23.96
N LYS A 14 -9.61 2.58 -23.65
CA LYS A 14 -8.70 3.30 -24.57
C LYS A 14 -7.27 2.77 -24.42
N LYS A 15 -6.59 2.54 -25.55
CA LYS A 15 -5.17 2.13 -25.54
C LYS A 15 -4.31 3.14 -24.77
N GLY A 16 -3.46 2.63 -23.89
CA GLY A 16 -2.52 3.45 -23.12
C GLY A 16 -3.14 4.26 -21.98
N PHE A 17 -4.36 3.94 -21.55
CA PHE A 17 -5.05 4.64 -20.45
C PHE A 17 -4.22 4.72 -19.16
N GLU A 18 -3.43 3.69 -18.84
CA GLU A 18 -2.60 3.66 -17.62
C GLU A 18 -1.55 4.79 -17.57
N ASN A 19 -1.21 5.41 -18.71
CA ASN A 19 -0.29 6.53 -18.80
C ASN A 19 -0.97 7.90 -18.67
N LYS A 20 -2.30 7.95 -18.69
CA LYS A 20 -3.01 9.22 -18.71
C LYS A 20 -3.20 9.75 -17.29
N ASN A 21 -2.81 11.00 -17.09
CA ASN A 21 -2.88 11.66 -15.78
C ASN A 21 -4.33 11.79 -15.28
N ASP A 22 -5.27 12.09 -16.18
CA ASP A 22 -6.70 12.16 -15.86
C ASP A 22 -7.24 10.82 -15.32
N PHE A 23 -6.80 9.69 -15.89
CA PHE A 23 -7.16 8.35 -15.41
C PHE A 23 -6.63 8.10 -14.00
N GLN A 24 -5.37 8.43 -13.76
CA GLN A 24 -4.70 8.26 -12.47
C GLN A 24 -5.36 9.11 -11.38
N GLN A 25 -5.62 10.39 -11.68
CA GLN A 25 -6.32 11.30 -10.76
C GLN A 25 -7.75 10.84 -10.46
N LEU A 26 -8.45 10.29 -11.46
CA LEU A 26 -9.79 9.76 -11.27
C LEU A 26 -9.77 8.50 -10.40
N LEU A 27 -8.78 7.62 -10.60
CA LEU A 27 -8.61 6.39 -9.81
C LEU A 27 -8.32 6.68 -8.33
N GLU A 28 -7.55 7.73 -8.02
CA GLU A 28 -7.31 8.15 -6.63
C GLU A 28 -8.60 8.50 -5.89
N LYS A 29 -9.63 8.99 -6.59
CA LYS A 29 -10.92 9.31 -5.95
C LYS A 29 -11.64 8.07 -5.40
N CYS A 30 -11.34 6.88 -5.93
CA CYS A 30 -11.89 5.62 -5.43
C CYS A 30 -11.59 5.36 -3.95
N LYS A 31 -10.52 5.94 -3.39
CA LYS A 31 -10.17 5.83 -1.96
C LYS A 31 -11.17 6.53 -1.03
N THR A 32 -12.04 7.38 -1.56
CA THR A 32 -12.88 8.29 -0.75
C THR A 32 -14.38 8.15 -1.00
N ILE A 33 -14.79 7.28 -1.91
CA ILE A 33 -16.19 7.05 -2.27
C ILE A 33 -16.63 5.66 -1.82
N ALA A 34 -17.92 5.49 -1.60
CA ALA A 34 -18.50 4.16 -1.45
C ALA A 34 -18.46 3.43 -2.80
N LEU A 35 -17.99 2.18 -2.79
CA LEU A 35 -17.92 1.34 -3.98
C LEU A 35 -19.02 0.27 -3.91
N SER A 36 -19.78 0.13 -4.99
CA SER A 36 -20.75 -0.96 -5.12
C SER A 36 -20.05 -2.29 -5.44
N SER A 37 -20.76 -3.41 -5.36
CA SER A 37 -20.23 -4.71 -5.78
C SER A 37 -19.75 -4.71 -7.25
N ALA A 38 -20.46 -4.01 -8.15
CA ALA A 38 -20.08 -3.89 -9.55
C ALA A 38 -18.84 -3.01 -9.76
N ASP A 39 -18.58 -2.07 -8.85
CA ASP A 39 -17.36 -1.25 -8.88
C ASP A 39 -16.16 -2.05 -8.39
N VAL A 40 -16.35 -2.80 -7.30
CA VAL A 40 -15.33 -3.71 -6.77
C VAL A 40 -14.96 -4.77 -7.81
N GLU A 41 -15.94 -5.39 -8.47
CA GLU A 41 -15.69 -6.35 -9.54
C GLU A 41 -14.80 -5.76 -10.64
N PHE A 42 -15.18 -4.59 -11.18
CA PHE A 42 -14.38 -3.89 -12.17
C PHE A 42 -12.96 -3.57 -11.69
N LEU A 43 -12.81 -3.05 -10.47
CA LEU A 43 -11.50 -2.68 -9.92
C LEU A 43 -10.61 -3.92 -9.73
N THR A 44 -11.16 -5.05 -9.28
CA THR A 44 -10.38 -6.30 -9.13
C THR A 44 -9.95 -6.89 -10.48
N GLU A 45 -10.78 -6.77 -11.52
CA GLU A 45 -10.41 -7.12 -12.90
C GLU A 45 -9.30 -6.20 -13.42
N LEU A 46 -9.48 -4.88 -13.25
CA LEU A 46 -8.49 -3.88 -13.64
C LEU A 46 -7.15 -4.11 -12.93
N TYR A 47 -7.14 -4.42 -11.64
CA TYR A 47 -5.93 -4.77 -10.88
C TYR A 47 -5.22 -5.99 -11.47
N SER A 48 -5.98 -6.99 -11.92
CA SER A 48 -5.45 -8.22 -12.49
C SER A 48 -4.73 -7.95 -13.81
N LEU A 49 -5.30 -7.09 -14.66
CA LEU A 49 -4.79 -6.72 -15.98
C LEU A 49 -3.71 -5.62 -15.96
N ALA A 50 -3.72 -4.76 -14.95
CA ALA A 50 -2.88 -3.57 -14.91
C ALA A 50 -1.38 -3.89 -14.84
N LYS A 51 -0.63 -3.29 -15.76
CA LYS A 51 0.84 -3.44 -15.83
C LYS A 51 1.55 -2.47 -14.89
N LYS A 52 1.02 -1.25 -14.76
CA LYS A 52 1.60 -0.20 -13.91
C LYS A 52 1.41 -0.50 -12.42
N LEU A 53 2.52 -0.45 -11.69
CA LEU A 53 2.57 -0.61 -10.24
C LEU A 53 1.63 0.36 -9.53
N TYR A 54 1.70 1.64 -9.92
CA TYR A 54 0.87 2.70 -9.37
C TYR A 54 -0.63 2.37 -9.46
N ILE A 55 -1.12 1.95 -10.62
CA ILE A 55 -2.53 1.56 -10.81
C ILE A 55 -2.92 0.41 -9.88
N ARG A 56 -2.09 -0.64 -9.81
CA ARG A 56 -2.34 -1.78 -8.92
C ARG A 56 -2.37 -1.36 -7.45
N ASN A 57 -1.44 -0.51 -7.03
CA ASN A 57 -1.37 -0.04 -5.65
C ASN A 57 -2.58 0.84 -5.30
N THR A 58 -2.93 1.81 -6.15
CA THR A 58 -4.09 2.69 -5.91
C THR A 58 -5.39 1.91 -5.83
N ILE A 59 -5.58 0.89 -6.69
CA ILE A 59 -6.75 -0.02 -6.59
C ILE A 59 -6.76 -0.74 -5.25
N MET A 60 -5.64 -1.38 -4.88
CA MET A 60 -5.55 -2.14 -3.64
C MET A 60 -5.80 -1.24 -2.41
N MET A 61 -5.23 -0.04 -2.38
CA MET A 61 -5.46 0.96 -1.34
C MET A 61 -6.91 1.50 -1.32
N SER A 62 -7.63 1.46 -2.45
CA SER A 62 -9.05 1.82 -2.47
C SER A 62 -9.90 0.69 -1.87
N LEU A 63 -9.58 -0.56 -2.24
CA LEU A 63 -10.33 -1.74 -1.82
C LEU A 63 -10.17 -2.08 -0.34
N VAL A 64 -9.08 -1.66 0.34
CA VAL A 64 -8.94 -1.91 1.80
C VAL A 64 -10.01 -1.20 2.64
N PHE A 65 -10.69 -0.20 2.09
CA PHE A 65 -11.78 0.51 2.75
C PHE A 65 -13.16 -0.11 2.48
N CYS A 66 -13.25 -1.11 1.60
CA CYS A 66 -14.47 -1.87 1.36
C CYS A 66 -14.56 -3.02 2.36
N GLU A 67 -15.20 -2.80 3.50
CA GLU A 67 -15.38 -3.83 4.55
C GLU A 67 -16.66 -4.67 4.35
N ASP A 68 -17.64 -4.16 3.60
CA ASP A 68 -18.95 -4.81 3.39
C ASP A 68 -18.96 -5.86 2.26
N ILE A 69 -17.84 -6.04 1.56
CA ILE A 69 -17.71 -6.97 0.42
C ILE A 69 -16.54 -7.91 0.69
N ASP A 70 -16.78 -9.23 0.69
CA ASP A 70 -15.73 -10.21 0.94
C ASP A 70 -14.64 -10.17 -0.16
N LEU A 71 -13.48 -9.65 0.25
CA LEU A 71 -12.29 -9.48 -0.58
C LEU A 71 -11.12 -10.34 -0.10
N LYS A 72 -11.36 -11.33 0.76
CA LYS A 72 -10.32 -12.18 1.36
C LYS A 72 -9.42 -12.82 0.31
N ASP A 73 -10.02 -13.45 -0.69
CA ASP A 73 -9.30 -14.12 -1.77
C ASP A 73 -8.54 -13.15 -2.67
N PHE A 74 -9.09 -11.96 -2.90
CA PHE A 74 -8.42 -10.91 -3.67
C PHE A 74 -7.13 -10.48 -2.96
N PHE A 75 -7.20 -10.13 -1.68
CA PHE A 75 -6.03 -9.68 -0.93
C PHE A 75 -4.98 -10.77 -0.75
N PHE A 76 -5.39 -12.03 -0.56
CA PHE A 76 -4.46 -13.15 -0.54
C PHE A 76 -3.71 -13.33 -1.87
N LYS A 77 -4.41 -13.21 -3.00
CA LYS A 77 -3.79 -13.24 -4.34
C LYS A 77 -2.88 -12.04 -4.57
N ALA A 78 -3.28 -10.85 -4.12
CA ALA A 78 -2.48 -9.63 -4.21
C ALA A 78 -1.15 -9.78 -3.44
N PHE A 79 -1.18 -10.31 -2.22
CA PHE A 79 0.04 -10.59 -1.45
C PHE A 79 1.03 -11.50 -2.20
N LYS A 80 0.51 -12.54 -2.87
CA LYS A 80 1.33 -13.46 -3.69
C LYS A 80 1.87 -12.82 -4.96
N LYS A 81 1.08 -11.94 -5.59
CA LYS A 81 1.42 -11.27 -6.86
C LYS A 81 2.49 -10.20 -6.68
N GLU A 82 2.39 -9.40 -5.63
CA GLU A 82 3.25 -8.22 -5.47
C GLU A 82 4.64 -8.55 -4.94
N ARG A 83 5.62 -7.74 -5.36
CA ARG A 83 7.04 -7.92 -5.02
C ARG A 83 7.55 -6.90 -4.01
N TYR A 84 6.97 -5.70 -4.01
CA TYR A 84 7.32 -4.63 -3.10
C TYR A 84 6.69 -4.85 -1.73
N LEU A 85 7.44 -4.57 -0.67
CA LEU A 85 7.07 -4.98 0.68
C LEU A 85 5.91 -4.13 1.22
N ASP A 86 5.89 -2.84 0.94
CA ASP A 86 4.77 -1.91 1.22
C ASP A 86 3.45 -2.37 0.58
N MET A 87 3.49 -2.86 -0.66
CA MET A 87 2.32 -3.39 -1.35
C MET A 87 1.87 -4.71 -0.72
N ARG A 88 2.80 -5.58 -0.32
CA ARG A 88 2.46 -6.79 0.44
C ARG A 88 1.81 -6.43 1.77
N LEU A 89 2.27 -5.39 2.45
CA LEU A 89 1.64 -4.92 3.69
C LEU A 89 0.22 -4.41 3.44
N THR A 90 0.01 -3.64 2.38
CA THR A 90 -1.35 -3.19 1.99
C THR A 90 -2.28 -4.37 1.72
N ALA A 91 -1.78 -5.43 1.05
CA ALA A 91 -2.54 -6.66 0.86
C ALA A 91 -2.87 -7.35 2.20
N ILE A 92 -1.89 -7.44 3.11
CA ILE A 92 -2.10 -8.01 4.46
C ILE A 92 -3.14 -7.20 5.23
N ARG A 93 -3.11 -5.86 5.12
CA ARG A 93 -4.10 -4.98 5.75
C ARG A 93 -5.52 -5.30 5.30
N GLY A 94 -5.74 -5.42 4.00
CA GLY A 94 -7.05 -5.82 3.48
C GLY A 94 -7.45 -7.24 3.88
N TYR A 95 -6.49 -8.18 3.86
CA TYR A 95 -6.72 -9.58 4.22
C TYR A 95 -7.13 -9.76 5.69
N ALA A 96 -6.52 -9.00 6.60
CA ALA A 96 -6.73 -9.11 8.05
C ALA A 96 -8.18 -8.84 8.49
N ASN A 97 -8.95 -8.06 7.71
CA ASN A 97 -10.38 -7.84 7.96
C ASN A 97 -11.23 -9.11 7.86
N TYR A 98 -10.76 -10.13 7.13
CA TYR A 98 -11.51 -11.36 6.82
C TYR A 98 -10.84 -12.64 7.35
N ALA A 99 -9.67 -12.50 7.95
CA ALA A 99 -8.79 -13.62 8.28
C ALA A 99 -8.54 -13.69 9.79
N THR A 100 -8.41 -14.93 10.28
CA THR A 100 -7.97 -15.18 11.64
C THR A 100 -6.50 -14.79 11.83
N GLU A 101 -6.08 -14.51 13.06
CA GLU A 101 -4.66 -14.25 13.38
C GLU A 101 -3.74 -15.35 12.82
N LYS A 102 -4.13 -16.63 12.95
CA LYS A 102 -3.36 -17.78 12.45
C LYS A 102 -3.20 -17.79 10.92
N GLU A 103 -4.17 -17.26 10.18
CA GLU A 103 -4.06 -17.11 8.72
C GLU A 103 -3.13 -15.95 8.37
N VAL A 104 -3.28 -14.82 9.05
CA VAL A 104 -2.44 -13.63 8.89
C VAL A 104 -0.98 -13.91 9.22
N GLU A 105 -0.72 -14.64 10.31
CA GLU A 105 0.62 -15.00 10.80
C GLU A 105 1.46 -15.70 9.72
N LYS A 106 0.83 -16.53 8.87
CA LYS A 106 1.51 -17.19 7.75
C LYS A 106 2.04 -16.18 6.72
N LEU A 107 1.26 -15.14 6.42
CA LEU A 107 1.68 -14.07 5.50
C LEU A 107 2.72 -13.17 6.17
N MET A 108 2.50 -12.82 7.44
CA MET A 108 3.40 -11.99 8.22
C MET A 108 4.76 -12.63 8.43
N SER A 109 4.84 -13.95 8.64
CA SER A 109 6.13 -14.65 8.74
C SER A 109 6.99 -14.43 7.50
N LYS A 110 6.38 -14.53 6.30
CA LYS A 110 7.03 -14.27 5.02
C LYS A 110 7.40 -12.79 4.84
N PHE A 111 6.52 -11.88 5.29
CA PHE A 111 6.77 -10.44 5.27
C PHE A 111 7.98 -10.06 6.14
N ILE A 112 8.01 -10.54 7.40
CA ILE A 112 9.09 -10.28 8.36
C ILE A 112 10.42 -10.85 7.86
N GLU A 113 10.42 -12.05 7.28
CA GLU A 113 11.64 -12.64 6.69
C GLU A 113 12.26 -11.72 5.62
N ILE A 114 11.42 -11.11 4.78
CA ILE A 114 11.88 -10.18 3.74
C ILE A 114 12.34 -8.86 4.35
N LEU A 115 11.56 -8.32 5.30
CA LEU A 115 11.89 -7.09 6.02
C LEU A 115 13.27 -7.20 6.68
N MET A 116 13.55 -8.30 7.40
CA MET A 116 14.84 -8.53 8.05
C MET A 116 16.03 -8.47 7.08
N LYS A 117 15.86 -9.01 5.87
CA LYS A 117 16.90 -9.07 4.82
C LYS A 117 16.98 -7.82 3.95
N ARG A 118 16.08 -6.84 4.13
CA ARG A 118 16.06 -5.63 3.29
C ARG A 118 17.35 -4.82 3.35
N PRO A 119 17.92 -4.53 4.53
CA PRO A 119 19.17 -3.78 4.63
C PRO A 119 20.35 -4.42 3.87
N GLU A 120 20.36 -5.74 3.70
CA GLU A 120 21.43 -6.48 3.02
C GLU A 120 21.43 -6.26 1.50
N ASN A 121 20.24 -6.05 0.90
CA ASN A 121 20.06 -6.03 -0.55
C ASN A 121 19.73 -4.65 -1.11
N THR A 122 19.10 -3.80 -0.29
CA THR A 122 18.71 -2.44 -0.67
C THR A 122 18.84 -1.56 0.58
N PRO A 123 20.08 -1.21 0.96
CA PRO A 123 20.31 -0.38 2.13
C PRO A 123 19.59 0.96 1.98
N TYR A 124 19.05 1.46 3.08
CA TYR A 124 18.40 2.77 3.17
C TYR A 124 17.23 2.99 2.19
N ASN A 125 16.45 1.94 1.89
CA ASN A 125 15.24 2.03 1.08
C ASN A 125 14.12 2.82 1.79
N TYR A 126 14.33 4.11 2.01
CA TYR A 126 13.47 4.93 2.85
C TYR A 126 12.04 4.98 2.35
N GLN A 127 11.83 4.96 1.03
CA GLN A 127 10.49 5.04 0.44
C GLN A 127 9.62 3.86 0.90
N GLU A 128 10.18 2.65 0.92
CA GLU A 128 9.49 1.45 1.40
C GLU A 128 9.25 1.52 2.91
N TYR A 129 10.22 2.01 3.69
CA TYR A 129 10.04 2.16 5.14
C TYR A 129 9.00 3.23 5.51
N GLU A 130 9.03 4.43 4.90
CA GLU A 130 8.05 5.50 5.17
C GLU A 130 6.62 5.03 4.93
N LEU A 131 6.41 4.16 3.95
CA LEU A 131 5.12 3.53 3.68
C LEU A 131 4.74 2.53 4.80
N ILE A 132 5.64 1.63 5.14
CA ILE A 132 5.39 0.57 6.14
C ILE A 132 5.12 1.16 7.54
N ARG A 133 5.85 2.21 7.94
CA ARG A 133 5.71 2.89 9.24
C ARG A 133 4.62 3.94 9.30
N SER A 134 3.99 4.25 8.17
CA SER A 134 2.96 5.28 8.09
C SER A 134 1.74 4.94 8.94
N ALA A 135 0.87 5.92 9.19
CA ALA A 135 -0.41 5.68 9.85
C ALA A 135 -1.32 4.72 9.06
N PHE A 136 -1.04 4.49 7.78
CA PHE A 136 -1.72 3.50 6.94
C PHE A 136 -1.13 2.08 7.06
N GLY A 137 0.11 1.94 7.53
CA GLY A 137 0.87 0.69 7.55
C GLY A 137 0.75 -0.10 8.85
N LEU A 138 1.90 -0.52 9.41
CA LEU A 138 1.98 -1.35 10.61
C LEU A 138 1.30 -0.73 11.84
N PRO A 139 1.41 0.59 12.12
CA PRO A 139 0.67 1.21 13.22
C PRO A 139 -0.83 0.94 13.19
N TYR A 140 -1.46 1.01 12.00
CA TYR A 140 -2.89 0.68 11.86
C TYR A 140 -3.16 -0.77 12.24
N LEU A 141 -2.34 -1.71 11.76
CA LEU A 141 -2.53 -3.14 12.01
C LEU A 141 -2.36 -3.51 13.49
N VAL A 142 -1.37 -2.92 14.15
CA VAL A 142 -1.16 -3.07 15.60
C VAL A 142 -2.36 -2.53 16.35
N ASN A 143 -2.79 -1.30 16.06
CA ASN A 143 -3.88 -0.64 16.79
C ASN A 143 -5.25 -1.30 16.55
N ARG A 144 -5.51 -1.79 15.33
CA ARG A 144 -6.80 -2.38 14.95
C ARG A 144 -6.97 -3.81 15.43
N PHE A 145 -5.93 -4.63 15.31
CA PHE A 145 -6.04 -6.08 15.53
C PHE A 145 -5.28 -6.58 16.76
N GLY A 146 -4.19 -5.93 17.17
CA GLY A 146 -3.40 -6.33 18.32
C GLY A 146 -2.68 -7.68 18.18
N TYR A 147 -2.59 -8.24 16.97
CA TYR A 147 -1.96 -9.55 16.73
C TYR A 147 -0.45 -9.51 17.02
N ALA A 148 0.07 -10.60 17.60
CA ALA A 148 1.48 -10.69 17.99
C ALA A 148 2.42 -10.53 16.79
N CYS A 149 2.04 -11.07 15.63
CA CYS A 149 2.83 -10.97 14.40
C CYS A 149 2.93 -9.53 13.86
N PHE A 150 1.92 -8.67 14.09
CA PHE A 150 1.98 -7.26 13.71
C PHE A 150 2.90 -6.46 14.65
N ILE A 151 2.81 -6.72 15.95
CA ILE A 151 3.68 -6.08 16.95
C ILE A 151 5.15 -6.43 16.68
N GLN A 152 5.43 -7.71 16.38
CA GLN A 152 6.77 -8.16 16.01
C GLN A 152 7.30 -7.45 14.76
N ALA A 153 6.48 -7.38 13.70
CA ALA A 153 6.86 -6.69 12.46
C ALA A 153 7.11 -5.20 12.68
N TYR A 154 6.28 -4.56 13.49
CA TYR A 154 6.42 -3.14 13.83
C TYR A 154 7.72 -2.87 14.57
N ALA A 155 8.03 -3.65 15.62
CA ALA A 155 9.29 -3.52 16.34
C ALA A 155 10.53 -3.77 15.45
N GLN A 156 10.44 -4.74 14.53
CA GLN A 156 11.51 -5.01 13.57
C GLN A 156 11.72 -3.86 12.59
N GLU A 157 10.62 -3.29 12.08
CA GLU A 157 10.65 -2.12 11.20
C GLU A 157 11.25 -0.91 11.91
N GLU A 158 10.76 -0.57 13.11
CA GLU A 158 11.26 0.57 13.88
C GLU A 158 12.75 0.46 14.16
N LYS A 159 13.23 -0.75 14.50
CA LYS A 159 14.66 -1.02 14.69
C LYS A 159 15.48 -0.70 13.44
N GLN A 160 15.03 -1.16 12.27
CA GLN A 160 15.74 -0.94 11.01
C GLN A 160 15.67 0.50 10.57
N TYR A 161 14.50 1.13 10.68
CA TYR A 161 14.31 2.53 10.33
C TYR A 161 15.21 3.43 11.17
N ASN A 162 15.22 3.25 12.50
CA ASN A 162 16.04 4.04 13.41
C ASN A 162 17.54 3.86 13.18
N ALA A 163 17.97 2.71 12.66
CA ALA A 163 19.35 2.45 12.29
C ALA A 163 19.78 3.13 10.96
N MET A 164 18.84 3.61 10.14
CA MET A 164 19.18 4.36 8.92
C MET A 164 19.78 5.74 9.28
N PRO A 165 20.60 6.34 8.41
CA PRO A 165 21.00 7.73 8.55
C PRO A 165 19.80 8.67 8.44
N ASP A 166 19.85 9.81 9.12
CA ASP A 166 18.74 10.78 9.14
C ASP A 166 18.45 11.40 7.77
N ALA A 167 19.44 11.42 6.87
CA ALA A 167 19.29 11.77 5.47
C ALA A 167 18.22 10.94 4.74
N PHE A 168 17.91 9.73 5.23
CA PHE A 168 16.95 8.80 4.66
C PHE A 168 15.67 8.69 5.50
N LYS A 169 15.36 9.66 6.37
CA LYS A 169 14.19 9.60 7.27
C LYS A 169 13.37 10.86 7.23
N GLY A 170 12.05 10.75 7.18
CA GLY A 170 11.09 11.82 7.40
C GLY A 170 10.78 12.65 6.15
N HIS A 171 10.88 12.08 4.96
CA HIS A 171 10.63 12.81 3.71
C HIS A 171 9.14 12.93 3.36
N PHE A 172 8.39 11.87 3.63
CA PHE A 172 6.94 11.82 3.45
C PHE A 172 6.33 10.77 4.38
N THR A 173 5.00 10.75 4.45
CA THR A 173 4.23 9.67 5.09
C THR A 173 2.92 9.44 4.34
N ILE A 174 2.19 8.39 4.73
CA ILE A 174 0.82 8.14 4.27
C ILE A 174 -0.13 8.29 5.47
N ASN A 175 -1.17 9.10 5.31
CA ASN A 175 -2.17 9.23 6.37
C ASN A 175 -3.12 8.03 6.42
N GLU A 176 -3.97 7.95 7.44
CA GLU A 176 -4.89 6.83 7.68
C GLU A 176 -5.81 6.51 6.47
N LYS A 177 -6.08 7.53 5.64
CA LYS A 177 -6.90 7.44 4.42
C LYS A 177 -6.12 6.98 3.19
N GLY A 178 -4.84 6.64 3.32
CA GLY A 178 -4.02 6.18 2.20
C GLY A 178 -3.56 7.31 1.27
N ASN A 179 -3.57 8.56 1.75
CA ASN A 179 -3.11 9.70 0.98
C ASN A 179 -1.66 10.04 1.34
N TYR A 180 -0.88 10.39 0.32
CA TYR A 180 0.47 10.88 0.46
C TYR A 180 0.48 12.24 1.17
N VAL A 181 1.33 12.36 2.18
CA VAL A 181 1.57 13.60 2.93
C VAL A 181 3.05 13.89 2.86
N GLN A 182 3.38 15.00 2.22
CA GLN A 182 4.75 15.46 2.11
C GLN A 182 5.20 16.09 3.44
N LEU A 183 6.36 15.65 3.95
CA LEU A 183 6.91 16.15 5.23
C LEU A 183 8.09 17.11 4.99
N ARG A 184 8.84 16.92 3.89
CA ARG A 184 9.89 17.83 3.42
C ARG A 184 9.69 18.23 1.97
N SER A 185 10.24 19.38 1.58
CA SER A 185 10.24 19.79 0.18
C SER A 185 11.06 18.80 -0.68
N PRO A 186 10.81 18.69 -2.00
CA PRO A 186 11.64 17.86 -2.87
C PRO A 186 13.09 18.37 -2.92
N GLU A 187 13.29 19.69 -2.83
CA GLU A 187 14.60 20.32 -2.78
C GLU A 187 15.35 19.96 -1.48
N GLU A 188 14.67 20.01 -0.33
CA GLU A 188 15.24 19.59 0.96
C GLU A 188 15.61 18.10 0.96
N THR A 189 14.72 17.27 0.44
CA THR A 189 14.94 15.82 0.31
C THR A 189 16.17 15.55 -0.55
N THR A 190 16.26 16.19 -1.72
CA THR A 190 17.38 16.03 -2.65
C THR A 190 18.69 16.47 -2.01
N LYS A 191 18.69 17.65 -1.37
CA LYS A 191 19.86 18.18 -0.69
C LYS A 191 20.38 17.24 0.40
N MET A 192 19.49 16.73 1.26
CA MET A 192 19.90 15.81 2.34
C MET A 192 20.48 14.49 1.81
N LEU A 193 19.94 13.98 0.71
CA LEU A 193 20.44 12.76 0.08
C LEU A 193 21.77 12.98 -0.64
N ASP A 194 21.97 14.14 -1.28
CA ASP A 194 23.21 14.50 -1.99
C ASP A 194 24.37 14.80 -1.01
N GLU A 195 24.07 15.26 0.21
CA GLU A 195 25.06 15.60 1.24
C GLU A 195 25.54 14.38 2.07
N PHE A 196 24.99 13.18 1.87
CA PHE A 196 25.34 11.94 2.58
C PHE A 196 26.28 11.04 1.76
#